data_AF-A0A5C7NGC2-F1
#
_entry.id   AF-A0A5C7NGC2-F1
#
_cell.length_a   1.000
_cell.length_b   1.000
_cell.length_c   1.000
_cell.angle_alpha   90.00
_cell.angle_beta   90.00
_cell.angle_gamma   90.00
#
_symmetry.space_group_name_H-M   'P 1'
#
loop_
_entity.id
_entity.type
_entity.pdbx_description
1 polymer ?
#
loop_
_entity_poly.entity_id
_entity_poly.type
_entity_poly.pdbx_seq_one_letter_code
_entity_poly.pdbx_strand_id
1 'polypeptide(L)'
;MTLSDMAREKAEKELAKGQAALAEHTAELKAAQTRLEAAQKALTDKARAAQSASEATIKDLQVQLGDAQAKLDAAQGSADLTDAVTSPGILRGVTEPFRQAADASVSSAQAQVDALQAQISQAQSVAQTPPAETSPELEAAQRDVQAAEDAIASAQMRIDLSQKALDALD
;
A
#
# COMPACT_ATOMS: atom_id res chain seq x y z
N MET A 1 44.16 50.37 -8.63
CA MET A 1 43.28 49.45 -7.91
C MET A 1 43.73 49.43 -6.46
N THR A 2 42.86 49.85 -5.55
CA THR A 2 43.12 49.90 -4.11
C THR A 2 42.74 48.58 -3.43
N LEU A 3 43.17 48.38 -2.19
CA LEU A 3 42.75 47.23 -1.37
C LEU A 3 41.22 47.19 -1.19
N SER A 4 40.58 48.36 -1.09
CA SER A 4 39.12 48.49 -0.99
C SER A 4 38.43 48.07 -2.28
N ASP A 5 38.96 48.42 -3.46
CA ASP A 5 38.40 47.99 -4.75
C ASP A 5 38.44 46.46 -4.89
N MET A 6 39.55 45.83 -4.50
CA MET A 6 39.68 44.36 -4.52
C MET A 6 38.76 43.67 -3.50
N ALA A 7 38.56 44.27 -2.32
CA ALA A 7 37.64 43.75 -1.32
C ALA A 7 36.18 43.82 -1.80
N ARG A 8 35.81 44.94 -2.44
CA ARG A 8 34.48 45.15 -3.03
C ARG A 8 34.21 44.15 -4.15
N GLU A 9 35.13 44.01 -5.11
CA GLU A 9 35.00 43.05 -6.21
C GLU A 9 34.84 41.61 -5.70
N LYS A 10 35.60 41.23 -4.65
CA LYS A 10 35.48 39.91 -4.03
C LYS A 10 34.11 39.71 -3.37
N ALA A 11 33.60 40.71 -2.65
CA ALA A 11 32.31 40.64 -1.99
C ALA A 11 31.15 40.61 -3.00
N GLU A 12 31.22 41.38 -4.09
CA GLU A 12 30.26 41.33 -5.21
C GLU A 12 30.25 39.95 -5.88
N LYS A 13 31.43 39.34 -6.06
CA LYS A 13 31.55 37.99 -6.63
C LYS A 13 30.94 36.92 -5.72
N GLU A 14 31.18 36.99 -4.41
CA GLU A 14 30.58 36.05 -3.45
C GLU A 14 29.07 36.26 -3.32
N LEU A 15 28.58 37.50 -3.40
CA LEU A 15 27.15 37.80 -3.46
C LEU A 15 26.50 37.17 -4.71
N ALA A 16 27.10 37.35 -5.88
CA ALA A 16 26.61 36.78 -7.13
C ALA A 16 26.57 35.23 -7.08
N LYS A 17 27.59 34.60 -6.50
CA LYS A 17 27.60 33.15 -6.27
C LYS A 17 26.50 32.71 -5.30
N GLY A 18 26.30 33.45 -4.22
CA GLY A 18 25.23 33.18 -3.25
C GLY A 18 23.85 33.25 -3.89
N GLN A 19 23.60 34.28 -4.70
CA GLN A 19 22.34 34.45 -5.44
C GLN A 19 22.11 33.33 -6.48
N ALA A 20 23.17 32.92 -7.20
CA ALA A 20 23.09 31.80 -8.14
C ALA A 20 22.76 30.48 -7.41
N ALA A 21 23.44 30.20 -6.29
CA ALA A 21 23.18 29.02 -5.47
C ALA A 21 21.76 29.04 -4.88
N LEU A 22 21.27 30.21 -4.44
CA LEU A 22 19.89 30.34 -3.96
C LEU A 22 18.87 30.01 -5.07
N ALA A 23 19.10 30.49 -6.29
CA ALA A 23 18.22 30.19 -7.42
C ALA A 23 18.23 28.69 -7.77
N GLU A 24 19.41 28.07 -7.75
CA GLU A 24 19.59 26.62 -7.97
C GLU A 24 18.87 25.80 -6.90
N HIS A 25 19.15 26.04 -5.61
CA HIS A 25 18.51 25.29 -4.53
C HIS A 25 17.00 25.53 -4.42
N THR A 26 16.51 26.70 -4.84
CA THR A 26 15.06 26.95 -4.95
C THR A 26 14.42 26.09 -6.04
N ALA A 27 15.10 25.90 -7.18
CA ALA A 27 14.64 25.00 -8.22
C ALA A 27 14.69 23.53 -7.76
N GLU A 28 15.73 23.14 -7.02
CA GLU A 28 15.86 21.81 -6.41
C GLU A 28 14.76 21.54 -5.39
N LEU A 29 14.43 22.50 -4.52
CA LEU A 29 13.34 22.39 -3.56
C LEU A 29 12.01 22.14 -4.27
N LYS A 30 11.72 22.90 -5.34
CA LYS A 30 10.50 22.70 -6.13
C LYS A 30 10.44 21.31 -6.77
N ALA A 31 11.57 20.82 -7.27
CA ALA A 31 11.67 19.47 -7.81
C ALA A 31 11.47 18.40 -6.72
N ALA A 32 12.07 18.59 -5.54
CA ALA A 32 11.92 17.70 -4.40
C ALA A 32 10.47 17.66 -3.88
N GLN A 33 9.81 18.82 -3.78
CA GLN A 33 8.39 18.91 -3.43
C GLN A 33 7.50 18.18 -4.44
N THR A 34 7.77 18.32 -5.74
CA THR A 34 7.05 17.59 -6.79
C THR A 34 7.23 16.08 -6.65
N ARG A 35 8.44 15.61 -6.29
CA ARG A 35 8.70 14.18 -6.02
C ARG A 35 7.99 13.70 -4.76
N LEU A 36 7.93 14.52 -3.72
CA LEU A 36 7.21 14.20 -2.49
C LEU A 36 5.71 14.03 -2.75
N GLU A 37 5.08 14.96 -3.47
CA GLU A 37 3.68 14.86 -3.88
C GLU A 37 3.43 13.59 -4.72
N ALA A 38 4.32 13.30 -5.67
CA ALA A 38 4.23 12.10 -6.50
C ALA A 38 4.35 10.81 -5.66
N ALA A 39 5.26 10.77 -4.69
CA ALA A 39 5.44 9.63 -3.79
C ALA A 39 4.21 9.42 -2.88
N GLN A 40 3.65 10.50 -2.32
CA GLN A 40 2.42 10.45 -1.52
C GLN A 40 1.22 9.94 -2.35
N LYS A 41 1.09 10.44 -3.58
CA LYS A 41 0.05 9.99 -4.50
C LYS A 41 0.23 8.51 -4.85
N ALA A 42 1.45 8.08 -5.17
CA ALA A 42 1.75 6.69 -5.49
C ALA A 42 1.44 5.75 -4.31
N LEU A 43 1.74 6.16 -3.07
CA LEU A 43 1.38 5.41 -1.88
C LEU A 43 -0.14 5.27 -1.72
N THR A 44 -0.87 6.36 -1.94
CA THR A 44 -2.35 6.37 -1.88
C THR A 44 -2.96 5.49 -2.98
N ASP A 45 -2.44 5.58 -4.20
CA ASP A 45 -2.92 4.77 -5.32
C ASP A 45 -2.62 3.28 -5.10
N LYS A 46 -1.45 2.94 -4.57
CA LYS A 46 -1.08 1.58 -4.19
C LYS A 46 -1.98 1.03 -3.09
N ALA A 47 -2.28 1.84 -2.07
CA ALA A 47 -3.21 1.51 -1.00
C ALA A 47 -4.60 1.17 -1.55
N ARG A 48 -5.14 2.05 -2.41
CA ARG A 48 -6.45 1.86 -3.05
C ARG A 48 -6.46 0.61 -3.95
N ALA A 49 -5.40 0.37 -4.71
CA ALA A 49 -5.30 -0.81 -5.57
C ALA A 49 -5.28 -2.11 -4.74
N ALA A 50 -4.52 -2.14 -3.63
CA ALA A 50 -4.48 -3.29 -2.72
C ALA A 50 -5.84 -3.54 -2.06
N GLN A 51 -6.54 -2.48 -1.64
CA GLN A 51 -7.90 -2.58 -1.10
C GLN A 51 -8.86 -3.18 -2.15
N SER A 52 -8.86 -2.63 -3.37
CA SER A 52 -9.73 -3.10 -4.45
C SER A 52 -9.46 -4.57 -4.82
N ALA A 53 -8.19 -4.98 -4.87
CA ALA A 53 -7.82 -6.38 -5.10
C ALA A 53 -8.29 -7.32 -3.97
N SER A 54 -8.20 -6.86 -2.72
CA SER A 54 -8.66 -7.62 -1.55
C SER A 54 -10.19 -7.76 -1.56
N GLU A 55 -10.92 -6.68 -1.86
CA GLU A 55 -12.38 -6.70 -2.00
C GLU A 55 -12.83 -7.65 -3.11
N ALA A 56 -12.14 -7.64 -4.27
CA ALA A 56 -12.42 -8.57 -5.37
C ALA A 56 -12.20 -10.03 -4.93
N THR A 57 -11.11 -10.31 -4.22
CA THR A 57 -10.80 -11.66 -3.70
C THR A 57 -11.85 -12.14 -2.71
N ILE A 58 -12.27 -11.29 -1.77
CA ILE A 58 -13.33 -11.61 -0.81
C ILE A 58 -14.65 -11.91 -1.53
N LYS A 59 -14.99 -11.12 -2.55
CA LYS A 59 -16.21 -11.31 -3.34
C LYS A 59 -16.18 -12.65 -4.10
N ASP A 60 -15.07 -13.00 -4.73
CA ASP A 60 -14.92 -14.28 -5.41
C ASP A 60 -15.05 -15.46 -4.44
N LEU A 61 -14.41 -15.37 -3.26
CA LEU A 61 -14.55 -16.38 -2.21
C LEU A 61 -15.99 -16.49 -1.68
N GLN A 62 -16.72 -15.37 -1.58
CA GLN A 62 -18.14 -15.39 -1.19
C GLN A 62 -19.02 -16.08 -2.23
N VAL A 63 -18.75 -15.91 -3.52
CA VAL A 63 -19.45 -16.65 -4.58
C VAL A 63 -19.16 -18.15 -4.47
N GLN A 64 -17.88 -18.52 -4.29
CA GLN A 64 -17.50 -19.93 -4.10
C GLN A 64 -18.14 -20.54 -2.85
N LEU A 65 -18.28 -19.77 -1.77
CA LEU A 65 -18.98 -20.20 -0.56
C LEU A 65 -20.45 -20.47 -0.83
N GLY A 66 -21.13 -19.60 -1.59
CA GLY A 66 -22.52 -19.81 -2.01
C GLY A 66 -22.68 -21.09 -2.85
N ASP A 67 -21.77 -21.33 -3.80
CA ASP A 67 -21.77 -22.56 -4.60
C ASP A 67 -21.50 -23.81 -3.75
N ALA A 68 -20.59 -23.72 -2.77
CA ALA A 68 -20.30 -24.81 -1.85
C ALA A 68 -21.47 -25.11 -0.90
N GLN A 69 -22.15 -24.08 -0.40
CA GLN A 69 -23.37 -24.21 0.40
C GLN A 69 -24.48 -24.89 -0.40
N ALA A 70 -24.70 -24.49 -1.66
CA ALA A 70 -25.68 -25.14 -2.53
C ALA A 70 -25.34 -26.63 -2.77
N LYS A 71 -24.04 -26.98 -2.91
CA LYS A 71 -23.60 -28.37 -3.01
C LYS A 71 -23.81 -29.16 -1.72
N LEU A 72 -23.58 -28.53 -0.57
CA LEU A 72 -23.85 -29.12 0.74
C LEU A 72 -25.33 -29.42 0.90
N ASP A 73 -26.21 -28.47 0.59
CA ASP A 73 -27.67 -28.65 0.63
C ASP A 73 -28.11 -29.80 -0.30
N ALA A 74 -27.55 -29.87 -1.51
CA ALA A 74 -27.82 -30.96 -2.44
C ALA A 74 -27.32 -32.33 -1.95
N ALA A 75 -26.16 -32.37 -1.29
CA ALA A 75 -25.61 -33.58 -0.70
C ALA A 75 -26.46 -34.05 0.49
N GLN A 76 -26.90 -33.12 1.35
CA GLN A 76 -27.80 -33.39 2.48
C GLN A 76 -29.14 -33.92 1.98
N GLY A 77 -29.77 -33.27 1.00
CA GLY A 77 -31.01 -33.76 0.40
C GLY A 77 -30.86 -35.14 -0.24
N SER A 78 -29.69 -35.44 -0.83
CA SER A 78 -29.38 -36.77 -1.38
C SER A 78 -29.19 -37.82 -0.28
N ALA A 79 -28.57 -37.45 0.83
CA ALA A 79 -28.43 -38.31 2.01
C ALA A 79 -29.78 -38.61 2.64
N ASP A 80 -30.65 -37.60 2.82
CA ASP A 80 -32.01 -37.76 3.34
C ASP A 80 -32.85 -38.69 2.45
N LEU A 81 -32.77 -38.53 1.13
CA LEU A 81 -33.42 -39.43 0.17
C LEU A 81 -32.87 -40.86 0.29
N THR A 82 -31.55 -41.00 0.41
CA THR A 82 -30.90 -42.31 0.63
C THR A 82 -31.40 -42.94 1.92
N ASP A 83 -31.53 -42.19 3.01
CA ASP A 83 -32.06 -42.68 4.28
C ASP A 83 -33.54 -43.09 4.20
N ALA A 84 -34.35 -42.31 3.49
CA ALA A 84 -35.76 -42.61 3.27
C ALA A 84 -35.97 -43.90 2.48
N VAL A 85 -35.18 -44.15 1.43
CA VAL A 85 -35.32 -45.35 0.58
C VAL A 85 -34.61 -46.59 1.14
N THR A 86 -33.72 -46.41 2.13
CA THR A 86 -32.95 -47.49 2.78
C THR A 86 -33.42 -47.79 4.22
N SER A 87 -34.56 -47.23 4.62
CA SER A 87 -35.22 -47.44 5.91
C SER A 87 -35.63 -48.92 6.15
N PRO A 88 -35.86 -49.33 7.42
CA PRO A 88 -35.81 -50.72 7.84
C PRO A 88 -36.96 -51.56 7.25
N GLY A 89 -36.65 -52.22 6.14
CA GLY A 89 -37.56 -53.10 5.38
C GLY A 89 -36.93 -53.57 4.07
N ILE A 90 -36.04 -52.76 3.48
CA ILE A 90 -35.36 -53.06 2.21
C ILE A 90 -33.88 -53.37 2.49
N LEU A 91 -33.56 -54.66 2.64
CA LEU A 91 -32.22 -55.26 2.48
C LEU A 91 -31.03 -54.44 3.02
N ARG A 92 -30.93 -54.34 4.35
CA ARG A 92 -29.88 -53.61 5.12
C ARG A 92 -28.43 -53.84 4.62
N GLY A 93 -28.11 -55.02 4.08
CA GLY A 93 -26.76 -55.32 3.57
C GLY A 93 -26.45 -54.78 2.17
N VAL A 94 -27.46 -54.41 1.38
CA VAL A 94 -27.29 -53.89 0.00
C VAL A 94 -27.22 -52.36 0.00
N THR A 95 -27.80 -51.74 1.02
CA THR A 95 -28.01 -50.29 1.11
C THR A 95 -26.97 -49.54 1.93
N GLU A 96 -26.22 -50.24 2.79
CA GLU A 96 -25.12 -49.69 3.60
C GLU A 96 -24.05 -48.89 2.80
N PRO A 97 -23.58 -49.36 1.62
CA PRO A 97 -22.57 -48.63 0.84
C PRO A 97 -23.08 -47.29 0.30
N PHE A 98 -24.37 -47.21 -0.04
CA PHE A 98 -25.00 -45.98 -0.51
C PHE A 98 -25.10 -44.95 0.62
N ARG A 99 -25.43 -45.41 1.83
CA ARG A 99 -25.47 -44.58 3.04
C ARG A 99 -24.09 -43.99 3.37
N GLN A 100 -23.05 -44.84 3.38
CA GLN A 100 -21.67 -44.39 3.62
C GLN A 100 -21.18 -43.39 2.55
N ALA A 101 -21.52 -43.60 1.28
CA ALA A 101 -21.15 -42.68 0.20
C ALA A 101 -21.86 -41.32 0.32
N ALA A 102 -23.13 -41.31 0.76
CA ALA A 102 -23.88 -40.09 1.01
C ALA A 102 -23.29 -39.31 2.19
N ASP A 103 -23.02 -39.98 3.32
CA ASP A 103 -22.39 -39.36 4.50
C ASP A 103 -21.01 -38.78 4.17
N ALA A 104 -20.19 -39.51 3.40
CA ALA A 104 -18.90 -39.04 2.95
C ALA A 104 -19.01 -37.79 2.05
N SER A 105 -20.05 -37.72 1.21
CA SER A 105 -20.32 -36.58 0.34
C SER A 105 -20.72 -35.35 1.16
N VAL A 106 -21.60 -35.50 2.15
CA VAL A 106 -21.98 -34.43 3.07
C VAL A 106 -20.77 -33.94 3.88
N SER A 107 -19.98 -34.86 4.43
CA SER A 107 -18.78 -34.50 5.20
C SER A 107 -17.75 -33.74 4.35
N SER A 108 -17.52 -34.17 3.11
CA SER A 108 -16.63 -33.48 2.16
C SER A 108 -17.14 -32.09 1.78
N ALA A 109 -18.45 -31.95 1.54
CA ALA A 109 -19.07 -30.67 1.24
C ALA A 109 -19.00 -29.70 2.43
N GLN A 110 -19.23 -30.20 3.65
CA GLN A 110 -19.11 -29.40 4.88
C GLN A 110 -17.67 -28.90 5.07
N ALA A 111 -16.68 -29.77 4.86
CA ALA A 111 -15.27 -29.39 4.96
C ALA A 111 -14.89 -28.31 3.93
N GLN A 112 -15.48 -28.32 2.73
CA GLN A 112 -15.28 -27.24 1.75
C GLN A 112 -15.88 -25.91 2.20
N VAL A 113 -17.09 -25.91 2.76
CA VAL A 113 -17.74 -24.71 3.32
C VAL A 113 -16.88 -24.13 4.44
N ASP A 114 -16.46 -24.95 5.40
CA ASP A 114 -15.62 -24.53 6.52
C ASP A 114 -14.28 -23.96 6.04
N ALA A 115 -13.65 -24.59 5.05
CA ALA A 115 -12.39 -24.13 4.47
C ALA A 115 -12.54 -22.78 3.75
N LEU A 116 -13.62 -22.57 2.99
CA LEU A 116 -13.89 -21.29 2.33
C LEU A 116 -14.20 -20.19 3.34
N GLN A 117 -14.93 -20.50 4.41
CA GLN A 117 -15.24 -19.55 5.47
C GLN A 117 -13.99 -19.11 6.24
N ALA A 118 -13.04 -20.04 6.46
CA ALA A 118 -11.73 -19.73 7.01
C ALA A 118 -10.92 -18.83 6.05
N GLN A 119 -10.92 -19.12 4.75
CA GLN A 119 -10.24 -18.30 3.74
C GLN A 119 -10.82 -16.88 3.65
N ILE A 120 -12.13 -16.72 3.71
CA ILE A 120 -12.79 -15.41 3.74
C ILE A 120 -12.35 -14.62 4.97
N SER A 121 -12.35 -15.28 6.15
CA SER A 121 -11.94 -14.64 7.40
C SER A 121 -10.47 -14.19 7.35
N GLN A 122 -9.59 -15.02 6.76
CA GLN A 122 -8.20 -14.66 6.54
C GLN A 122 -8.06 -13.49 5.55
N ALA A 123 -8.76 -13.53 4.42
CA ALA A 123 -8.74 -12.45 3.42
C ALA A 123 -9.25 -11.12 4.01
N GLN A 124 -10.29 -11.16 4.86
CA GLN A 124 -10.79 -9.99 5.59
C GLN A 124 -9.75 -9.43 6.56
N SER A 125 -9.00 -10.29 7.27
CA SER A 125 -7.94 -9.84 8.17
C SER A 125 -6.79 -9.14 7.42
N VAL A 126 -6.44 -9.65 6.24
CA VAL A 126 -5.41 -9.04 5.37
C VAL A 126 -5.91 -7.70 4.81
N ALA A 127 -7.18 -7.63 4.39
CA ALA A 127 -7.79 -6.40 3.87
C ALA A 127 -7.86 -5.27 4.92
N GLN A 128 -7.94 -5.61 6.20
CA GLN A 128 -7.94 -4.65 7.31
C GLN A 128 -6.55 -4.17 7.71
N THR A 129 -5.48 -4.79 7.20
CA THR A 129 -4.12 -4.36 7.51
C THR A 129 -3.82 -3.10 6.69
N PRO A 130 -3.64 -1.92 7.31
CA PRO A 130 -3.33 -0.72 6.57
C PRO A 130 -2.02 -0.92 5.79
N PRO A 131 -1.93 -0.40 4.56
CA PRO A 131 -0.67 -0.41 3.83
C PRO A 131 0.38 0.33 4.65
N ALA A 132 1.62 -0.17 4.66
CA ALA A 132 2.71 0.45 5.38
C ALA A 132 2.79 1.94 5.03
N GLU A 133 2.57 2.81 6.04
CA GLU A 133 2.58 4.26 5.88
C GLU A 133 3.98 4.79 5.49
N THR A 134 5.01 3.98 5.68
CA THR A 134 6.39 4.29 5.35
C THR A 134 6.82 3.52 4.10
N SER A 135 6.83 4.21 2.96
CA SER A 135 7.50 3.74 1.76
C SER A 135 8.90 4.36 1.67
N PRO A 136 9.93 3.59 1.26
CA PRO A 136 11.28 4.12 1.13
C PRO A 136 11.36 5.29 0.15
N GLU A 137 10.47 5.35 -0.85
CA GLU A 137 10.38 6.50 -1.76
C GLU A 137 9.86 7.76 -1.06
N LEU A 138 8.92 7.63 -0.11
CA LEU A 138 8.39 8.75 0.66
C LEU A 138 9.46 9.31 1.59
N GLU A 139 10.20 8.44 2.29
CA GLU A 139 11.30 8.84 3.17
C GLU A 139 12.44 9.52 2.38
N ALA A 140 12.78 8.98 1.20
CA ALA A 140 13.78 9.59 0.32
C ALA A 140 13.33 10.98 -0.15
N ALA A 141 12.08 11.12 -0.60
CA ALA A 141 11.55 12.41 -1.03
C ALA A 141 11.48 13.44 0.11
N GLN A 142 11.16 13.02 1.33
CA GLN A 142 11.21 13.90 2.51
C GLN A 142 12.63 14.37 2.83
N ARG A 143 13.63 13.46 2.73
CA ARG A 143 15.03 13.83 2.90
C ARG A 143 15.51 14.82 1.84
N ASP A 144 15.09 14.64 0.58
CA ASP A 144 15.43 15.56 -0.50
C ASP A 144 14.87 16.97 -0.25
N VAL A 145 13.63 17.07 0.24
CA VAL A 145 13.02 18.36 0.61
C VAL A 145 13.81 19.01 1.74
N GLN A 146 14.11 18.27 2.81
CA GLN A 146 14.89 18.80 3.93
C GLN A 146 16.27 19.27 3.50
N ALA A 147 16.97 18.49 2.67
CA ALA A 147 18.29 18.85 2.17
C ALA A 147 18.27 20.13 1.32
N ALA A 148 17.24 20.31 0.51
CA ALA A 148 17.07 21.52 -0.29
C ALA A 148 16.75 22.75 0.57
N GLU A 149 15.93 22.60 1.63
CA GLU A 149 15.66 23.67 2.60
C GLU A 149 16.93 24.10 3.34
N ASP A 150 17.74 23.14 3.80
CA ASP A 150 19.01 23.41 4.46
C ASP A 150 20.02 24.12 3.53
N ALA A 151 20.03 23.74 2.24
CA ALA A 151 20.86 24.37 1.22
C ALA A 151 20.42 25.81 0.92
N ILE A 152 19.11 26.07 0.87
CA ILE A 152 18.55 27.43 0.74
C ILE A 152 18.94 28.30 1.94
N ALA A 153 18.78 27.80 3.16
CA ALA A 153 19.16 28.53 4.37
C ALA A 153 20.66 28.88 4.37
N SER A 154 21.49 27.93 3.94
CA SER A 154 22.94 28.15 3.79
C SER A 154 23.28 29.19 2.72
N ALA A 155 22.58 29.18 1.59
CA ALA A 155 22.77 30.17 0.51
C ALA A 155 22.33 31.58 0.95
N GLN A 156 21.21 31.70 1.65
CA GLN A 156 20.73 32.96 2.22
C GLN A 156 21.73 33.55 3.21
N MET A 157 22.28 32.72 4.11
CA MET A 157 23.31 33.17 5.05
C MET A 157 24.55 33.73 4.32
N ARG A 158 24.97 33.12 3.21
CA ARG A 158 26.10 33.62 2.40
C ARG A 158 25.79 34.95 1.72
N ILE A 159 24.56 35.11 1.23
CA ILE A 159 24.09 36.38 0.65
C ILE A 159 24.13 37.48 1.72
N ASP A 160 23.55 37.24 2.89
CA ASP A 160 23.50 38.21 3.99
C ASP A 160 24.90 38.65 4.44
N LEU A 161 25.83 37.70 4.56
CA LEU A 161 27.22 37.99 4.92
C LEU A 161 27.93 38.81 3.83
N SER A 162 27.67 38.50 2.55
CA SER A 162 28.28 39.21 1.43
C SER A 162 27.72 40.63 1.29
N GLN A 163 26.43 40.82 1.54
CA GLN A 163 25.78 42.15 1.59
C GLN A 163 26.35 42.99 2.73
N LYS A 164 26.43 42.44 3.94
CA LYS A 164 27.04 43.14 5.09
C LYS A 164 28.49 43.54 4.83
N ALA A 165 29.24 42.71 4.10
CA ALA A 165 30.62 43.04 3.72
C ALA A 165 30.68 44.19 2.71
N LEU A 166 29.73 44.26 1.77
CA LEU A 166 29.62 45.39 0.83
C LEU A 166 29.21 46.68 1.54
N ASP A 167 28.22 46.61 2.43
CA ASP A 167 27.76 47.77 3.22
C ASP A 167 28.87 48.35 4.12
N ALA A 168 29.83 47.52 4.55
CA ALA A 168 30.97 47.94 5.35
C ALA A 168 32.14 48.52 4.51
N LEU A 169 32.08 48.39 3.18
CA LEU A 169 33.08 48.87 2.23
C LEU A 169 32.64 50.14 1.47
N ASP A 170 31.34 50.49 1.55
CA ASP A 170 30.78 51.79 1.12
C ASP A 170 31.01 52.89 2.18
#